data_AF-A0A170NKL6-F1
#
_entry.id   AF-A0A170NKL6-F1
#
_cell.length_a   1.000
_cell.length_b   1.000
_cell.length_c   1.000
_cell.angle_alpha   90.00
_cell.angle_beta   90.00
_cell.angle_gamma   90.00
#
_symmetry.space_group_name_H-M   'P 1'
#
loop_
_entity.id
_entity.type
_entity.pdbx_description
1 polymer ?
#
loop_
_entity_poly.entity_id
_entity_poly.type
_entity_poly.pdbx_seq_one_letter_code
_entity_poly.pdbx_strand_id
1 'polypeptide(L)'
;MTKRLTGGAGTGKKIIKNLDLFKHSFNKVDEEGNYIFNVSFGKQSGNFVISYNEDGVIDERSTLNMKDLDKKTLEIYNDPSLREVAEMLMNDYESNKDENENN
;
A
#
# COMPACT_ATOMS: atom_id res chain seq x y z
N MET A 1 -20.36 3.94 12.77
CA MET A 1 -19.62 5.05 12.12
C MET A 1 -18.80 4.50 10.97
N THR A 2 -18.78 5.16 9.81
CA THR A 2 -17.92 4.77 8.69
C THR A 2 -16.46 5.04 9.06
N LYS A 3 -15.63 3.99 9.14
CA LYS A 3 -14.18 4.15 9.33
C LYS A 3 -13.61 4.74 8.02
N ARG A 4 -12.96 5.91 8.11
CA ARG A 4 -12.31 6.60 6.99
C ARG A 4 -10.85 6.85 7.31
N LEU A 5 -9.96 6.69 6.34
CA LEU A 5 -8.60 7.21 6.41
C LEU A 5 -8.65 8.73 6.34
N THR A 6 -7.78 9.41 7.08
CA THR A 6 -7.76 10.88 7.22
C THR A 6 -6.44 11.52 6.79
N GLY A 7 -5.45 10.72 6.35
CA GLY A 7 -4.08 11.17 6.11
C GLY A 7 -3.33 11.47 7.41
N GLY A 8 -2.05 11.12 7.50
CA GLY A 8 -1.18 11.38 8.66
C GLY A 8 -0.69 10.13 9.42
N ALA A 9 0.04 10.36 10.52
CA ALA A 9 0.62 9.31 11.35
C ALA A 9 -0.45 8.40 11.98
N GLY A 10 -0.20 7.09 11.99
CA GLY A 10 -1.11 6.04 12.44
C GLY A 10 -2.03 5.50 11.34
N THR A 11 -1.87 5.93 10.09
CA THR A 11 -2.67 5.43 8.96
C THR A 11 -2.43 3.94 8.74
N GLY A 12 -1.17 3.49 8.80
CA GLY A 12 -0.83 2.07 8.68
C GLY A 12 -1.46 1.22 9.79
N LYS A 13 -1.31 1.64 11.06
CA LYS A 13 -1.97 0.98 12.21
C LYS A 13 -3.49 0.88 12.05
N LYS A 14 -4.12 1.89 11.45
CA LYS A 14 -5.57 1.89 11.20
C LYS A 14 -5.95 0.88 10.13
N ILE A 15 -5.14 0.73 9.08
CA ILE A 15 -5.33 -0.32 8.06
C ILE A 15 -5.19 -1.69 8.72
N ILE A 16 -4.09 -1.94 9.43
CA ILE A 16 -3.80 -3.23 10.09
C ILE A 16 -4.89 -3.63 11.11
N LYS A 17 -5.42 -2.67 11.87
CA LYS A 17 -6.51 -2.94 12.83
C LYS A 17 -7.87 -3.21 12.17
N ASN A 18 -8.01 -2.94 10.88
CA ASN A 18 -9.28 -3.02 10.15
C ASN A 18 -9.06 -3.64 8.77
N LEU A 19 -8.28 -4.73 8.71
CA LEU A 19 -7.95 -5.43 7.46
C LEU A 19 -9.20 -5.92 6.73
N ASP A 20 -10.30 -6.20 7.43
CA ASP A 20 -11.60 -6.53 6.85
C ASP A 20 -12.16 -5.44 5.92
N LEU A 21 -11.74 -4.19 6.14
CA LEU A 21 -12.12 -3.04 5.32
C LEU A 21 -11.07 -2.70 4.25
N PHE A 22 -9.87 -3.28 4.32
CA PHE A 22 -8.77 -3.00 3.41
C PHE A 22 -8.71 -4.06 2.33
N LYS A 23 -8.97 -3.67 1.09
CA LYS A 23 -8.86 -4.57 -0.07
C LYS A 23 -7.78 -4.05 -1.00
N HIS A 24 -7.04 -4.96 -1.60
CA HIS A 24 -6.00 -4.64 -2.56
C HIS A 24 -6.00 -5.59 -3.74
N SER A 25 -5.45 -5.13 -4.85
CA SER A 25 -5.05 -5.98 -5.97
C SER A 25 -3.81 -5.40 -6.63
N PHE A 26 -2.90 -6.28 -7.05
CA PHE A 26 -1.78 -5.87 -7.90
C PHE A 26 -2.31 -5.27 -9.20
N ASN A 27 -1.70 -4.17 -9.63
CA ASN A 27 -2.05 -3.49 -10.88
C ASN A 27 -0.94 -3.67 -11.91
N LYS A 28 0.25 -3.14 -11.63
CA LYS A 28 1.41 -3.19 -12.54
C LYS A 28 2.71 -2.87 -11.83
N VAL A 29 3.83 -3.17 -12.48
CA VAL A 29 5.12 -2.52 -12.22
C VAL A 29 5.26 -1.37 -13.22
N ASP A 30 5.72 -0.19 -12.78
CA ASP A 30 5.99 0.94 -13.69
C ASP A 30 7.41 0.89 -14.29
N GLU A 31 7.74 1.88 -15.12
CA GLU A 31 9.03 1.96 -15.82
C GLU A 31 10.22 2.20 -14.88
N GLU A 32 9.97 2.70 -13.66
CA GLU A 32 10.97 2.92 -12.62
C GLU A 32 11.13 1.68 -11.71
N GLY A 33 10.36 0.62 -11.95
CA GLY A 33 10.38 -0.59 -11.14
C GLY A 33 9.50 -0.52 -9.89
N ASN A 34 8.62 0.47 -9.78
CA ASN A 34 7.71 0.58 -8.64
C ASN A 34 6.52 -0.36 -8.81
N TYR A 35 6.15 -1.04 -7.74
CA TYR A 35 4.97 -1.90 -7.69
C TYR A 35 3.75 -1.05 -7.34
N ILE A 36 2.73 -1.10 -8.20
CA ILE A 36 1.50 -0.35 -8.02
C ILE A 36 0.38 -1.31 -7.68
N PHE A 37 -0.28 -1.05 -6.55
CA PHE A 37 -1.47 -1.77 -6.10
C PHE A 37 -2.67 -0.85 -6.16
N ASN A 38 -3.80 -1.34 -6.67
CA ASN A 38 -5.08 -0.70 -6.44
C ASN A 38 -5.53 -1.06 -5.03
N VAL A 39 -5.89 -0.07 -4.22
CA VAL A 39 -6.30 -0.29 -2.82
C VAL A 39 -7.61 0.39 -2.51
N SER A 40 -8.33 -0.16 -1.53
CA SER A 40 -9.53 0.46 -0.98
C SER A 40 -9.61 0.25 0.52
N PHE A 41 -10.17 1.24 1.23
CA PHE A 41 -10.46 1.18 2.66
C PHE A 41 -11.91 1.62 2.88
N GLY A 42 -12.79 0.66 3.15
CA GLY A 42 -14.23 0.92 3.24
C GLY A 42 -14.80 1.48 1.93
N LYS A 43 -15.14 2.77 1.90
CA LYS A 43 -15.66 3.46 0.70
C LYS A 43 -14.60 4.29 -0.05
N GLN A 44 -13.39 4.39 0.49
CA GLN A 44 -12.29 5.13 -0.13
C GLN A 44 -11.50 4.19 -1.03
N SER A 45 -11.10 4.67 -2.22
CA SER A 45 -10.24 3.93 -3.14
C SER A 45 -9.03 4.78 -3.54
N GLY A 46 -7.98 4.11 -3.98
CA GLY A 46 -6.69 4.73 -4.25
C GLY A 46 -5.70 3.75 -4.85
N ASN A 47 -4.44 4.14 -4.79
CA ASN A 47 -3.33 3.28 -5.14
C ASN A 47 -2.22 3.35 -4.08
N PHE A 48 -1.51 2.24 -3.94
CA PHE A 48 -0.30 2.13 -3.13
C PHE A 48 0.85 1.90 -4.10
N VAL A 49 1.79 2.83 -4.14
CA VAL A 49 3.02 2.75 -4.92
C VAL A 49 4.15 2.33 -3.97
N ILE A 50 4.79 1.21 -4.26
CA ILE A 50 5.87 0.63 -3.46
C ILE A 50 7.15 0.69 -4.30
N SER A 51 8.14 1.41 -3.80
CA SER A 51 9.47 1.55 -4.37
C SER A 51 10.47 0.79 -3.52
N TYR A 52 11.52 0.26 -4.13
CA TYR A 52 12.65 -0.34 -3.42
C TYR A 52 13.90 0.53 -3.59
N ASN A 53 14.72 0.61 -2.56
CA ASN A 53 16.02 1.24 -2.62
C ASN A 53 17.07 0.26 -3.20
N GLU A 54 18.31 0.74 -3.36
CA GLU A 54 19.42 -0.08 -3.89
C GLU A 54 19.75 -1.32 -3.03
N ASP A 55 19.38 -1.31 -1.74
CA ASP A 55 19.55 -2.43 -0.81
C ASP A 55 18.42 -3.47 -0.89
N GLY A 56 17.43 -3.28 -1.78
CA GLY A 56 16.27 -4.16 -1.91
C GLY A 56 15.28 -4.01 -0.75
N VAL A 57 15.29 -2.88 -0.04
CA VAL A 57 14.37 -2.56 1.05
C VAL A 57 13.31 -1.57 0.56
N ILE A 58 12.08 -1.68 1.07
CA ILE A 58 11.01 -0.72 0.75
C ILE A 58 11.47 0.69 1.10
N ASP A 59 11.53 1.53 0.07
CA ASP A 59 11.99 2.91 0.11
C ASP A 59 10.92 3.81 0.75
N GLU A 60 11.39 4.84 1.45
CA GLU A 60 10.57 5.88 2.06
C GLU A 60 9.77 6.72 1.05
N ARG A 61 10.14 6.66 -0.23
CA ARG A 61 9.42 7.25 -1.38
C ARG A 61 8.14 6.51 -1.74
N SER A 62 7.91 5.32 -1.19
CA SER A 62 6.65 4.59 -1.37
C SER A 62 5.47 5.46 -0.89
N THR A 63 4.33 5.42 -1.57
CA THR A 63 3.18 6.31 -1.28
C THR A 63 1.84 5.60 -1.29
N LEU A 64 0.96 5.97 -0.36
CA LEU A 64 -0.46 5.61 -0.37
C LEU A 64 -1.29 6.82 -0.80
N ASN A 65 -1.84 6.79 -2.00
CA ASN A 65 -2.64 7.88 -2.56
C ASN A 65 -4.12 7.47 -2.62
N MET A 66 -4.95 8.05 -1.75
CA MET A 66 -6.40 7.83 -1.76
C MET A 66 -7.11 8.99 -2.46
N LYS A 67 -8.10 8.69 -3.32
CA LYS A 67 -8.78 9.69 -4.17
C LYS A 67 -9.45 10.85 -3.41
N ASP A 68 -9.88 10.61 -2.18
CA ASP A 68 -10.56 11.60 -1.33
C ASP A 68 -9.66 12.19 -0.24
N LEU A 69 -8.37 11.87 -0.26
CA LEU A 69 -7.37 12.50 0.60
C LEU A 69 -6.61 13.49 -0.27
N ASP A 70 -6.33 14.69 0.27
CA ASP A 70 -5.50 15.66 -0.44
C ASP A 70 -4.23 14.96 -0.91
N LYS A 71 -3.87 15.17 -2.19
CA LYS A 71 -2.67 14.63 -2.85
C LYS A 71 -1.34 15.02 -2.19
N LYS A 72 -1.39 15.70 -1.05
CA LYS A 72 -0.34 15.67 -0.04
C LYS A 72 -0.29 14.24 0.49
N THR A 73 0.32 13.39 -0.33
CA THR A 73 1.43 12.57 0.06
C THR A 73 1.50 12.45 1.57
N LEU A 74 1.32 11.22 2.07
CA LEU A 74 2.11 10.74 3.20
C LEU A 74 3.59 10.89 2.78
N GLU A 75 4.02 12.15 2.71
CA GLU A 75 5.26 12.64 2.15
C GLU A 75 6.28 12.13 3.14
N ILE A 76 6.96 11.06 2.73
CA ILE A 76 7.92 10.32 3.50
C ILE A 76 7.25 9.43 4.55
N TYR A 77 7.57 8.16 4.48
CA TYR A 77 7.44 7.18 5.54
C TYR A 77 8.08 7.63 6.86
N ASN A 78 7.43 8.53 7.60
CA ASN A 78 7.71 8.74 9.02
C ASN A 78 6.76 7.93 9.92
N ASP A 79 5.92 7.07 9.31
CA ASP A 79 5.06 6.11 9.99
C ASP A 79 5.50 4.67 9.66
N PRO A 80 6.26 4.01 10.54
CA PRO A 80 6.69 2.61 10.37
C PRO A 80 5.53 1.65 10.07
N SER A 81 4.32 1.96 10.54
CA SER A 81 3.17 1.07 10.33
C SER A 81 2.66 1.05 8.89
N LEU A 82 2.98 2.05 8.07
CA LEU A 82 2.71 1.95 6.63
C LEU A 82 3.62 0.92 5.96
N ARG A 83 4.79 0.65 6.56
CA ARG A 83 5.80 -0.23 5.96
C ARG A 83 5.37 -1.67 6.13
N GLU A 84 4.86 -1.96 7.31
CA GLU A 84 4.15 -3.20 7.60
C GLU A 84 3.00 -3.46 6.59
N VAL A 85 2.25 -2.41 6.19
CA VAL A 85 1.20 -2.56 5.17
C VAL A 85 1.79 -2.84 3.78
N ALA A 86 2.87 -2.15 3.39
CA ALA A 86 3.53 -2.39 2.11
C ALA A 86 4.18 -3.79 2.04
N GLU A 87 4.82 -4.23 3.12
CA GLU A 87 5.36 -5.59 3.26
C GLU A 87 4.23 -6.64 3.16
N MET A 88 3.08 -6.40 3.80
CA MET A 88 1.90 -7.27 3.66
C MET A 88 1.41 -7.38 2.21
N LEU A 89 1.35 -6.25 1.48
CA LEU A 89 0.94 -6.24 0.06
C LEU A 89 1.90 -7.04 -0.82
N MET A 90 3.20 -6.89 -0.59
CA MET A 90 4.23 -7.60 -1.37
C MET A 90 4.23 -9.10 -1.05
N ASN A 91 4.13 -9.47 0.23
CA ASN A 91 4.06 -10.88 0.64
C ASN A 91 2.83 -11.58 0.05
N ASP A 92 1.67 -10.91 0.03
CA ASP A 92 0.46 -11.44 -0.61
C ASP A 92 0.65 -11.56 -2.12
N TYR A 93 1.22 -10.54 -2.77
CA TYR A 93 1.53 -10.60 -4.21
C TYR A 93 2.46 -11.76 -4.56
N GLU A 94 3.56 -11.93 -3.83
CA GLU A 94 4.53 -13.01 -4.06
C GLU A 94 3.90 -14.39 -3.84
N SER A 95 3.13 -14.56 -2.76
CA SER A 95 2.44 -15.82 -2.46
C SER A 95 1.43 -16.21 -3.56
N ASN A 96 0.72 -15.24 -4.14
CA ASN A 96 -0.25 -15.47 -5.21
C ASN A 96 0.39 -15.52 -6.61
N LYS A 97 1.63 -15.04 -6.78
CA LYS A 97 2.39 -15.15 -8.02
C LYS A 97 2.82 -16.59 -8.27
N ASP A 98 3.30 -17.27 -7.23
CA ASP A 98 3.77 -18.66 -7.30
C ASP A 98 2.62 -19.66 -7.57
N GLU A 99 1.38 -19.31 -7.23
CA GLU A 99 0.20 -20.14 -7.55
C GLU A 99 -0.23 -20.06 -9.03
N ASN A 100 0.14 -18.99 -9.75
CA ASN A 100 -0.22 -18.81 -11.16
C ASN A 100 0.86 -19.26 -12.15
N GLU A 101 2.10 -19.51 -11.70
CA GLU A 101 3.18 -20.05 -12.56
C GLU A 101 3.20 -21.59 -12.58
N ASN A 102 2.35 -22.26 -11.79
CA ASN A 102 2.27 -23.73 -11.68
C ASN A 102 1.01 -24.37 -12.31
N ASN A 103 0.27 -23.65 -13.17
CA ASN A 103 -0.90 -24.18 -13.90
C ASN A 103 -0.72 -24.15 -15.42
#